data_AF-A0A1M3E7V8-F1
#
_entry.id   AF-A0A1M3E7V8-F1
#
_cell.length_a   1.000
_cell.length_b   1.000
_cell.length_c   1.000
_cell.angle_alpha   90.00
_cell.angle_beta   90.00
_cell.angle_gamma   90.00
#
_symmetry.space_group_name_H-M   'P 1'
#
loop_
_entity.id
_entity.type
_entity.pdbx_description
1 polymer ?
#
loop_
_entity_poly.entity_id
_entity_poly.type
_entity_poly.pdbx_seq_one_letter_code
_entity_poly.pdbx_strand_id
1 'polypeptide(L)'
;MNPNESLYNDLVNDWQEQKTMIKEQIKLIDPMATSLRKSTAQRFLNATLNVMMEILMYLLAIGSIAYLFFLDNLGPFYIVGKITAMPEIKTLFASGELSGFSMAIKAMFVLMALLFLIIGRMLANIRHKNSTLSLAGKNMKTISGQHLARKTAIESLEQRHVMVLPQTDINVDSIQTIRKEDDHNDILL
;
A
#
# COMPACT_ATOMS: atom_id res chain seq x y z
N MET A 1 -41.37 26.00 29.89
CA MET A 1 -40.76 24.97 29.01
C MET A 1 -39.67 24.33 29.84
N ASN A 2 -39.77 23.03 30.11
CA ASN A 2 -38.96 22.38 31.14
C ASN A 2 -37.52 22.19 30.60
N PRO A 3 -36.48 22.81 31.19
CA PRO A 3 -35.10 22.75 30.65
C PRO A 3 -34.54 21.33 30.57
N ASN A 4 -35.10 20.40 31.34
CA ASN A 4 -34.73 18.99 31.31
C ASN A 4 -35.27 18.26 30.07
N GLU A 5 -36.40 18.69 29.51
CA GLU A 5 -36.95 18.11 28.27
C GLU A 5 -36.18 18.58 27.04
N SER A 6 -35.71 19.83 27.01
CA SER A 6 -34.85 20.31 25.92
C SER A 6 -33.49 19.59 25.93
N LEU A 7 -32.92 19.38 27.10
CA LEU A 7 -31.62 18.69 27.25
C LEU A 7 -31.73 17.19 26.89
N TYR A 8 -32.86 16.56 27.23
CA TYR A 8 -33.18 15.20 26.80
C TYR A 8 -33.32 15.10 25.28
N ASN A 9 -34.07 16.02 24.65
CA ASN A 9 -34.25 16.04 23.21
C ASN A 9 -32.94 16.33 22.45
N ASP A 10 -32.09 17.20 22.99
CA ASP A 10 -30.77 17.48 22.42
C ASP A 10 -29.85 16.24 22.47
N LEU A 11 -29.84 15.49 23.58
CA LEU A 11 -29.07 14.24 23.67
C LEU A 11 -29.56 13.17 22.70
N VAL A 12 -30.88 13.04 22.54
CA VAL A 12 -31.48 12.08 21.60
C VAL A 12 -31.15 12.46 20.16
N ASN A 13 -31.19 13.76 19.83
CA ASN A 13 -30.83 14.25 18.50
C ASN A 13 -29.33 14.05 18.20
N ASP A 14 -28.44 14.41 19.11
CA ASP A 14 -26.99 14.18 18.97
C ASP A 14 -26.66 12.68 18.81
N TRP A 15 -27.33 11.82 19.58
CA TRP A 15 -27.18 10.37 19.44
C TRP A 15 -27.63 9.84 18.06
N GLN A 16 -28.75 10.35 17.54
CA GLN A 16 -29.20 9.98 16.19
C GLN A 16 -28.26 10.51 15.11
N GLU A 17 -27.72 11.72 15.27
CA GLU A 17 -26.78 12.32 14.34
C GLU A 17 -25.47 11.51 14.29
N GLN A 18 -24.93 11.11 15.44
CA GLN A 18 -23.77 10.21 15.53
C GLN A 18 -24.04 8.83 14.90
N LYS A 19 -25.24 8.25 15.10
CA LYS A 19 -25.64 6.98 14.49
C LYS A 19 -25.67 7.07 12.96
N THR A 20 -26.15 8.19 12.44
CA THR A 20 -26.23 8.45 11.00
C THR A 20 -24.82 8.61 10.41
N MET A 21 -23.96 9.38 11.09
CA MET A 21 -22.55 9.56 10.72
C MET A 21 -21.77 8.24 10.70
N ILE A 22 -21.94 7.37 11.70
CA ILE A 22 -21.28 6.05 11.76
C ILE A 22 -21.77 5.15 10.63
N LYS A 23 -23.07 5.16 10.31
CA LYS A 23 -23.64 4.34 9.23
C LYS A 23 -23.11 4.76 7.86
N GLU A 24 -22.95 6.06 7.63
CA GLU A 24 -22.33 6.59 6.41
C GLU A 24 -20.86 6.20 6.30
N GLN A 25 -20.10 6.32 7.40
CA GLN A 25 -18.70 5.88 7.44
C GLN A 25 -18.56 4.38 7.14
N ILE A 26 -19.44 3.54 7.69
CA ILE A 26 -19.44 2.09 7.41
C ILE A 26 -19.76 1.80 5.93
N LYS A 27 -20.70 2.53 5.33
CA LYS A 27 -21.07 2.37 3.93
C LYS A 27 -19.92 2.69 2.96
N LEU A 28 -19.03 3.61 3.34
CA LEU A 28 -17.82 3.92 2.58
C LEU A 28 -16.71 2.86 2.79
N ILE A 29 -16.63 2.28 3.99
CA ILE A 29 -15.61 1.30 4.35
C ILE A 29 -15.87 -0.07 3.72
N ASP A 30 -17.13 -0.50 3.60
CA ASP A 30 -17.51 -1.82 3.10
C ASP A 30 -17.05 -2.12 1.64
N PRO A 31 -17.20 -1.21 0.65
CA PRO A 31 -16.63 -1.40 -0.70
C PRO A 31 -15.09 -1.42 -0.70
N MET A 32 -14.47 -0.78 0.29
CA MET A 32 -13.01 -0.83 0.45
C MET A 32 -12.53 -2.12 1.11
N ALA A 33 -13.27 -2.66 2.09
CA ALA A 33 -13.00 -3.95 2.69
C ALA A 33 -13.19 -5.11 1.70
N THR A 34 -14.20 -5.01 0.82
CA THR A 34 -14.44 -5.99 -0.25
C THR A 34 -13.41 -5.91 -1.38
N SER A 35 -12.97 -4.71 -1.80
CA SER A 35 -11.86 -4.58 -2.78
C SER A 35 -10.51 -5.08 -2.21
N LEU A 36 -10.33 -5.06 -0.89
CA LEU A 36 -9.20 -5.66 -0.18
C LEU A 36 -9.30 -7.19 -0.05
N ARG A 37 -10.45 -7.79 -0.33
CA ARG A 37 -10.70 -9.25 -0.26
C ARG A 37 -10.14 -10.01 -1.46
N LYS A 38 -9.19 -9.45 -2.21
CA LYS A 38 -8.36 -10.26 -3.12
C LYS A 38 -7.54 -11.22 -2.29
N SER A 39 -7.66 -12.52 -2.59
CA SER A 39 -6.97 -13.63 -1.92
C SER A 39 -5.54 -13.25 -1.54
N THR A 40 -5.25 -13.21 -0.24
CA THR A 40 -3.91 -12.97 0.31
C THR A 40 -2.86 -13.87 -0.34
N ALA A 41 -3.25 -15.10 -0.70
CA ALA A 41 -2.40 -16.05 -1.41
C ALA A 41 -2.06 -15.59 -2.84
N GLN A 42 -3.03 -15.11 -3.61
CA GLN A 42 -2.78 -14.60 -4.97
C GLN A 42 -1.89 -13.35 -4.94
N ARG A 43 -2.07 -12.50 -3.93
CA ARG A 43 -1.24 -11.31 -3.72
C ARG A 43 0.20 -11.67 -3.35
N PHE A 44 0.39 -12.69 -2.50
CA PHE A 44 1.70 -13.21 -2.15
C PHE A 44 2.40 -13.82 -3.36
N LEU A 45 1.70 -14.64 -4.16
CA LEU A 45 2.25 -15.23 -5.38
C LEU A 45 2.72 -14.16 -6.37
N ASN A 46 1.92 -13.13 -6.61
CA ASN A 46 2.31 -12.02 -7.48
C ASN A 46 3.50 -11.23 -6.93
N ALA A 47 3.60 -11.06 -5.60
CA ALA A 47 4.74 -10.40 -4.98
C ALA A 47 6.04 -11.21 -5.13
N THR A 48 5.97 -12.52 -4.88
CA THR A 48 7.12 -13.44 -5.04
C THR A 48 7.56 -13.53 -6.50
N LEU A 49 6.62 -13.63 -7.43
CA LEU A 49 6.91 -13.66 -8.88
C LEU A 49 7.59 -12.35 -9.33
N ASN A 50 7.13 -11.19 -8.85
CA ASN A 50 7.78 -9.92 -9.14
C ASN A 50 9.24 -9.88 -8.64
N VAL A 51 9.51 -10.37 -7.42
CA VAL A 51 10.88 -10.42 -6.88
C VAL A 51 11.75 -11.39 -7.68
N MET A 52 11.23 -12.56 -8.01
CA MET A 52 11.95 -13.55 -8.82
C MET A 52 12.30 -12.99 -10.20
N MET A 53 11.36 -12.32 -10.86
CA MET A 53 11.60 -11.69 -12.16
C MET A 53 12.58 -10.51 -12.07
N GLU A 54 12.55 -9.72 -10.99
CA GLU A 54 13.53 -8.66 -10.77
C GLU A 54 14.96 -9.22 -10.71
N ILE A 55 15.17 -10.28 -9.93
CA ILE A 55 16.46 -10.96 -9.83
C ILE A 55 16.88 -11.52 -11.19
N LEU A 56 15.97 -12.19 -11.90
CA LEU A 56 16.24 -12.75 -13.22
C LEU A 56 16.69 -11.66 -14.22
N MET A 57 16.03 -10.50 -14.22
CA MET A 57 16.38 -9.40 -15.12
C MET A 57 17.76 -8.83 -14.81
N TYR A 58 18.13 -8.68 -13.53
CA TYR A 58 19.49 -8.27 -13.18
C TYR A 58 20.54 -9.33 -13.55
N LEU A 59 20.21 -10.62 -13.40
CA LEU A 59 21.09 -11.72 -13.80
C LEU A 59 21.30 -11.71 -15.33
N LEU A 60 20.25 -11.48 -16.11
CA LEU A 60 20.34 -11.33 -17.57
C LEU A 60 21.12 -10.07 -17.99
N ALA A 61 20.99 -8.97 -17.26
CA ALA A 61 21.77 -7.75 -17.51
C ALA A 61 23.28 -8.01 -17.30
N ILE A 62 23.64 -8.60 -16.16
CA ILE A 62 25.04 -8.98 -15.86
C ILE A 62 25.53 -10.02 -16.88
N GLY A 63 24.71 -11.01 -17.21
CA GLY A 63 25.02 -12.02 -18.21
C GLY A 63 25.27 -11.42 -19.60
N SER A 64 24.48 -10.43 -20.01
CA SER A 64 24.66 -9.73 -21.29
C SER A 64 25.96 -8.92 -21.32
N ILE A 65 26.30 -8.26 -20.21
CA ILE A 65 27.58 -7.53 -20.08
C ILE A 65 28.75 -8.51 -20.10
N ALA A 66 28.69 -9.58 -19.31
CA ALA A 66 29.72 -10.60 -19.26
C ALA A 66 29.94 -11.25 -20.64
N TYR A 67 28.84 -11.58 -21.34
CA TYR A 67 28.89 -12.17 -22.67
C TYR A 67 29.60 -11.26 -23.69
N LEU A 68 29.51 -9.93 -23.54
CA LEU A 68 30.24 -8.98 -24.39
C LEU A 68 31.76 -9.17 -24.31
N PHE A 69 32.30 -9.47 -23.13
CA PHE A 69 33.73 -9.76 -22.94
C PHE A 69 34.15 -11.12 -23.50
N PHE A 70 33.23 -12.09 -23.51
CA PHE A 70 33.49 -13.45 -24.00
C PHE A 70 32.99 -13.68 -25.44
N LEU A 71 32.54 -12.65 -26.14
CA LEU A 71 31.90 -12.76 -27.45
C LEU A 71 32.83 -13.39 -28.50
N ASP A 72 34.13 -13.12 -28.39
CA ASP A 72 35.16 -13.66 -29.27
C ASP A 72 35.62 -15.08 -28.89
N ASN A 73 35.08 -15.66 -27.81
CA ASN A 73 35.45 -16.98 -27.27
C ASN A 73 34.26 -17.94 -27.06
N LEU A 74 33.04 -17.44 -26.91
CA LEU A 74 31.81 -18.22 -26.79
C LEU A 74 31.02 -18.20 -28.12
N GLY A 75 30.41 -19.34 -28.50
CA GLY A 75 29.60 -19.42 -29.73
C GLY A 75 28.37 -18.52 -29.69
N PRO A 76 27.61 -18.29 -30.79
CA PRO A 76 27.91 -18.52 -32.21
C PRO A 76 28.74 -17.39 -32.86
N PHE A 77 28.93 -16.26 -32.16
CA PHE A 77 29.58 -15.07 -32.71
C PHE A 77 31.12 -15.15 -32.75
N TYR A 78 31.70 -16.20 -32.16
CA TYR A 78 33.10 -16.60 -32.32
C TYR A 78 33.59 -16.55 -33.78
N ILE A 79 32.77 -17.06 -34.70
CA ILE A 79 33.11 -17.13 -36.13
C ILE A 79 33.25 -15.73 -36.71
N VAL A 80 32.39 -14.79 -36.29
CA VAL A 80 32.44 -13.38 -36.72
C VAL A 80 33.72 -12.71 -36.23
N GLY A 81 34.13 -12.96 -34.98
CA GLY A 81 35.41 -12.49 -34.44
C GLY A 81 36.61 -13.02 -35.23
N LYS A 82 36.58 -14.31 -35.61
CA LYS A 82 37.65 -14.91 -36.43
C LYS A 82 37.70 -14.38 -37.86
N ILE A 83 36.56 -14.26 -38.53
CA ILE A 83 36.49 -13.78 -39.92
C ILE A 83 36.96 -12.33 -39.99
N THR A 84 36.60 -11.50 -39.02
CA THR A 84 37.06 -10.10 -38.94
C THR A 84 38.56 -9.98 -38.65
N ALA A 85 39.23 -11.03 -38.18
CA ALA A 85 40.67 -11.05 -37.97
C ALA A 85 41.46 -11.57 -39.19
N MET A 86 40.83 -12.30 -40.13
CA MET A 86 41.49 -12.87 -41.30
C MET A 86 41.64 -11.84 -42.45
N PRO A 87 42.87 -11.50 -42.87
CA PRO A 87 43.09 -10.52 -43.93
C PRO A 87 42.61 -10.98 -45.31
N GLU A 88 42.66 -12.30 -45.58
CA GLU A 88 42.20 -12.91 -46.84
C GLU A 88 40.69 -12.77 -47.07
N ILE A 89 39.90 -12.71 -45.99
CA ILE A 89 38.45 -12.52 -46.11
C ILE A 89 38.11 -11.03 -46.19
N LYS A 90 38.90 -10.15 -45.55
CA LYS A 90 38.69 -8.69 -45.64
C LYS A 90 38.77 -8.15 -47.07
N THR A 91 39.51 -8.80 -47.96
CA THR A 91 39.64 -8.37 -49.37
C THR A 91 38.41 -8.74 -50.22
N LEU A 92 37.57 -9.66 -49.75
CA LEU A 92 36.34 -10.08 -50.43
C LEU A 92 35.13 -9.18 -50.13
N PHE A 93 35.18 -8.40 -49.05
CA PHE A 93 34.10 -7.52 -48.61
C PHE A 93 34.49 -6.06 -48.77
N ALA A 94 33.51 -5.15 -48.93
CA ALA A 94 33.82 -3.73 -49.01
C ALA A 94 34.44 -3.24 -47.69
N SER A 95 35.34 -2.27 -47.79
CA SER A 95 36.11 -1.76 -46.66
C SER A 95 35.19 -1.32 -45.52
N GLY A 96 35.23 -2.03 -44.40
CA GLY A 96 34.52 -1.68 -43.17
C GLY A 96 33.20 -2.40 -42.91
N GLU A 97 32.62 -3.14 -43.86
CA GLU A 97 31.34 -3.86 -43.65
C GLU A 97 31.43 -4.90 -42.53
N LEU A 98 32.48 -5.71 -42.57
CA LEU A 98 32.77 -6.74 -41.56
C LEU A 98 32.99 -6.15 -40.15
N SER A 99 33.66 -5.01 -40.07
CA SER A 99 33.88 -4.29 -38.80
C SER A 99 32.59 -3.66 -38.29
N GLY A 100 31.79 -3.09 -39.19
CA GLY A 100 30.47 -2.52 -38.86
C GLY A 100 29.51 -3.57 -38.32
N PHE A 101 29.51 -4.76 -38.93
CA PHE A 101 28.70 -5.89 -38.46
C PHE A 101 29.11 -6.36 -37.05
N SER A 102 30.41 -6.51 -36.79
CA SER A 102 30.91 -6.86 -35.44
C SER A 102 30.54 -5.80 -34.39
N MET A 103 30.67 -4.51 -34.75
CA MET A 103 30.28 -3.41 -33.88
C MET A 103 28.76 -3.37 -33.63
N ALA A 104 27.94 -3.67 -34.64
CA ALA A 104 26.49 -3.75 -34.50
C ALA A 104 26.07 -4.86 -33.52
N ILE A 105 26.72 -6.03 -33.58
CA ILE A 105 26.47 -7.12 -32.60
C ILE A 105 26.81 -6.64 -31.18
N LYS A 106 27.98 -6.04 -30.98
CA LYS A 106 28.38 -5.50 -29.66
C LYS A 106 27.39 -4.44 -29.15
N ALA A 107 26.97 -3.52 -30.02
CA ALA A 107 25.98 -2.50 -29.68
C ALA A 107 24.62 -3.10 -29.30
N MET A 108 24.20 -4.19 -29.95
CA MET A 108 22.96 -4.90 -29.62
C MET A 108 23.00 -5.48 -28.19
N PHE A 109 24.12 -6.06 -27.77
CA PHE A 109 24.27 -6.57 -26.40
C PHE A 109 24.30 -5.45 -25.35
N VAL A 110 24.91 -4.31 -25.64
CA VAL A 110 24.86 -3.13 -24.77
C VAL A 110 23.42 -2.65 -24.60
N LEU A 111 22.68 -2.52 -25.70
CA LEU A 111 21.29 -2.10 -25.68
C LEU A 111 20.42 -3.09 -24.90
N MET A 112 20.64 -4.38 -25.10
CA MET A 112 19.92 -5.43 -24.38
C MET A 112 20.20 -5.40 -22.87
N ALA A 113 21.46 -5.19 -22.45
CA ALA A 113 21.80 -5.01 -21.04
C ALA A 113 21.11 -3.79 -20.43
N LEU A 114 21.06 -2.68 -21.16
CA LEU A 114 20.39 -1.46 -20.74
C LEU A 114 18.88 -1.68 -20.57
N LEU A 115 18.24 -2.38 -21.52
CA LEU A 115 16.82 -2.75 -21.41
C LEU A 115 16.54 -3.62 -20.19
N PHE A 116 17.35 -4.66 -19.94
CA PHE A 116 17.16 -5.51 -18.76
C PHE A 116 17.34 -4.72 -17.44
N LEU A 117 18.27 -3.78 -17.39
CA LEU A 117 18.42 -2.88 -16.23
C LEU A 117 17.20 -1.98 -16.02
N ILE A 118 16.66 -1.39 -17.09
CA ILE A 118 15.44 -0.56 -17.01
C ILE A 118 14.26 -1.39 -16.52
N ILE A 119 14.05 -2.57 -17.11
CA ILE A 119 12.97 -3.48 -16.73
C ILE A 119 13.12 -3.88 -15.25
N GLY A 120 14.33 -4.26 -14.81
CA GLY A 120 14.61 -4.56 -13.40
C GLY A 120 14.28 -3.39 -12.45
N ARG A 121 14.66 -2.16 -12.82
CA ARG A 121 14.29 -0.94 -12.07
C ARG A 121 12.78 -0.72 -12.02
N MET A 122 12.07 -0.97 -13.12
CA MET A 122 10.60 -0.86 -13.16
C MET A 122 9.93 -1.90 -12.25
N LEU A 123 10.41 -3.15 -12.25
CA LEU A 123 9.91 -4.19 -11.35
C LEU A 123 10.11 -3.83 -9.88
N ALA A 124 11.29 -3.30 -9.52
CA ALA A 124 11.54 -2.80 -8.17
C ALA A 124 10.55 -1.68 -7.78
N ASN A 125 10.28 -0.73 -8.68
CA ASN A 125 9.28 0.32 -8.45
C ASN A 125 7.86 -0.24 -8.25
N ILE A 126 7.47 -1.25 -9.03
CA ILE A 126 6.18 -1.95 -8.87
C ILE A 126 6.11 -2.64 -7.50
N ARG A 127 7.20 -3.29 -7.06
CA ARG A 127 7.28 -3.91 -5.73
C ARG A 127 7.08 -2.88 -4.61
N HIS A 128 7.76 -1.74 -4.67
CA HIS A 128 7.59 -0.68 -3.67
C HIS A 128 6.14 -0.16 -3.63
N LYS A 129 5.52 0.06 -4.79
CA LYS A 129 4.10 0.47 -4.88
C LYS A 129 3.16 -0.59 -4.29
N ASN A 130 3.36 -1.87 -4.61
CA ASN A 130 2.53 -2.96 -4.09
C ASN A 130 2.66 -3.14 -2.58
N SER A 131 3.86 -2.90 -2.03
CA SER A 131 4.10 -2.93 -0.58
C SER A 131 3.34 -1.81 0.15
N THR A 132 3.43 -0.57 -0.35
CA THR A 132 2.69 0.57 0.21
C THR A 132 1.18 0.34 0.15
N LEU A 133 0.66 -0.19 -0.97
CA LEU A 133 -0.75 -0.57 -1.08
C LEU A 133 -1.15 -1.68 -0.09
N SER A 134 -0.22 -2.56 0.29
CA SER A 134 -0.47 -3.62 1.26
C SER A 134 -0.59 -3.08 2.67
N LEU A 135 0.29 -2.15 3.01
CA LEU A 135 0.24 -1.44 4.28
C LEU A 135 -1.04 -0.61 4.41
N ALA A 136 -1.42 0.14 3.36
CA ALA A 136 -2.67 0.89 3.34
C ALA A 136 -3.89 -0.03 3.54
N GLY A 137 -3.90 -1.19 2.89
CA GLY A 137 -4.95 -2.19 3.06
C GLY A 137 -5.06 -2.75 4.47
N LYS A 138 -3.93 -3.06 5.13
CA LYS A 138 -3.90 -3.51 6.52
C LYS A 138 -4.43 -2.43 7.46
N ASN A 139 -3.97 -1.19 7.30
CA ASN A 139 -4.42 -0.06 8.10
C ASN A 139 -5.93 0.15 7.98
N MET A 140 -6.49 0.01 6.78
CA MET A 140 -7.92 0.20 6.58
C MET A 140 -8.77 -0.94 7.15
N LYS A 141 -8.26 -2.17 7.15
CA LYS A 141 -8.90 -3.29 7.86
C LYS A 141 -8.89 -3.08 9.38
N THR A 142 -7.80 -2.53 9.94
CA THR A 142 -7.74 -2.18 11.35
C THR A 142 -8.75 -1.08 11.69
N ILE A 143 -8.83 -0.03 10.86
CA ILE A 143 -9.80 1.06 11.01
C ILE A 143 -11.23 0.51 10.92
N SER A 144 -11.54 -0.30 9.90
CA SER A 144 -12.88 -0.91 9.77
C SER A 144 -13.24 -1.79 10.97
N GLY A 145 -12.28 -2.56 11.48
CA GLY A 145 -12.45 -3.37 12.68
C GLY A 145 -12.71 -2.53 13.93
N GLN A 146 -12.01 -1.41 14.09
CA GLN A 146 -12.23 -0.45 15.18
C GLN A 146 -13.61 0.22 15.09
N HIS A 147 -14.05 0.64 13.89
CA HIS A 147 -15.38 1.20 13.69
C HIS A 147 -16.50 0.17 13.92
N LEU A 148 -16.30 -1.08 13.49
CA LEU A 148 -17.24 -2.16 13.74
C LEU A 148 -17.34 -2.48 15.23
N ALA A 149 -16.20 -2.57 15.93
CA ALA A 149 -16.17 -2.78 17.38
C ALA A 149 -16.85 -1.64 18.14
N ARG A 150 -16.65 -0.38 17.73
CA ARG A 150 -17.38 0.77 18.27
C ARG A 150 -18.87 0.67 18.02
N LYS A 151 -19.30 0.28 16.82
CA LYS A 151 -20.71 0.08 16.49
C LYS A 151 -21.33 -1.02 17.35
N THR A 152 -20.65 -2.15 17.53
CA THR A 152 -21.12 -3.26 18.37
C THR A 152 -21.16 -2.85 19.85
N ALA A 153 -20.20 -2.05 20.33
CA ALA A 153 -20.24 -1.50 21.69
C ALA A 153 -21.46 -0.58 21.88
N ILE A 154 -21.76 0.30 20.91
CA ILE A 154 -22.95 1.16 20.91
C ILE A 154 -24.23 0.32 20.88
N GLU A 155 -24.31 -0.70 20.01
CA GLU A 155 -25.46 -1.62 19.93
C GLU A 155 -25.62 -2.45 21.22
N SER A 156 -24.52 -2.82 21.89
CA SER A 156 -24.57 -3.53 23.17
C SER A 156 -25.00 -2.64 24.33
N LEU A 157 -24.62 -1.35 24.30
CA LEU A 157 -25.11 -0.35 25.23
C LEU A 157 -26.60 -0.07 25.00
N GLU A 158 -27.02 0.02 23.74
CA GLU A 158 -28.42 0.10 23.32
C GLU A 158 -29.16 -1.13 23.87
N GLN A 159 -28.74 -2.37 23.60
CA GLN A 159 -29.38 -3.57 24.16
C GLN A 159 -29.39 -3.62 25.69
N ARG A 160 -28.33 -3.14 26.37
CA ARG A 160 -28.26 -3.09 27.83
C ARG A 160 -29.14 -1.98 28.43
N HIS A 161 -29.45 -0.93 27.67
CA HIS A 161 -30.26 0.23 28.10
C HIS A 161 -31.62 0.32 27.38
N VAL A 162 -31.99 -0.66 26.54
CA VAL A 162 -33.27 -0.69 25.79
C VAL A 162 -34.47 -1.09 26.64
N MET A 163 -34.28 -1.51 27.89
CA MET A 163 -35.38 -1.53 28.85
C MET A 163 -34.87 -1.05 30.21
N VAL A 164 -35.30 0.14 30.60
CA VAL A 164 -34.94 0.88 31.81
C VAL A 164 -33.74 1.83 31.62
N LEU A 165 -33.97 2.96 30.95
CA LEU A 165 -33.61 4.19 31.66
C LEU A 165 -34.47 4.17 32.93
N PRO A 166 -33.89 4.20 34.14
CA PRO A 166 -34.70 4.23 35.35
C PRO A 166 -35.66 5.41 35.19
N GLN A 167 -36.97 5.13 35.20
CA GLN A 167 -37.91 6.16 35.62
C GLN A 167 -37.39 6.53 37.01
N THR A 168 -36.77 7.70 37.11
CA THR A 168 -36.14 8.11 38.34
C THR A 168 -37.25 8.37 39.34
N ASP A 169 -37.60 7.35 40.12
CA ASP A 169 -38.04 7.47 41.52
C ASP A 169 -36.84 7.90 42.40
N ILE A 170 -35.92 8.69 41.84
CA ILE A 170 -34.90 9.38 42.62
C ILE A 170 -35.65 10.55 43.25
N ASN A 171 -36.08 10.36 44.49
CA ASN A 171 -36.48 11.45 45.34
C ASN A 171 -35.32 12.44 45.42
N VAL A 172 -35.50 13.58 44.75
CA VAL A 172 -34.50 14.61 44.50
C VAL A 172 -34.02 15.26 45.82
N ASP A 173 -34.71 15.01 46.94
CA ASP A 173 -34.29 15.44 48.29
C ASP A 173 -33.03 14.70 48.82
N SER A 174 -32.60 13.62 48.18
CA SER A 174 -31.42 12.85 48.63
C SER A 174 -30.11 13.23 47.95
N ILE A 175 -30.13 14.15 46.98
CA ILE A 175 -28.91 14.67 46.36
C ILE A 175 -28.39 15.79 47.27
N GLN A 176 -27.55 15.41 48.25
CA GLN A 176 -26.69 16.39 48.91
C GLN A 176 -25.82 17.04 47.84
N THR A 177 -26.07 18.32 47.60
CA THR A 177 -25.22 19.17 46.79
C THR A 177 -23.80 19.11 47.36
N ILE A 178 -22.87 18.58 46.56
CA ILE A 178 -21.44 18.73 46.86
C ILE A 178 -21.19 20.24 46.83
N ARG A 179 -21.08 20.83 48.02
CA ARG A 179 -20.72 22.24 48.23
C ARG A 179 -19.38 22.46 47.53
N LYS A 180 -19.44 23.15 46.40
CA LYS A 180 -18.26 23.68 45.73
C LYS A 180 -17.78 24.83 46.62
N GLU A 181 -16.84 24.54 47.51
CA GLU A 181 -15.92 25.56 47.99
C GLU A 181 -15.19 26.09 46.77
N ASP A 182 -15.42 27.36 46.47
CA ASP A 182 -14.41 28.31 46.00
C ASP A 182 -15.14 29.61 45.68
N ASP A 183 -14.94 30.63 46.51
CA ASP A 183 -14.73 31.96 45.96
C ASP A 183 -13.53 32.60 46.65
N HIS A 184 -12.70 33.20 45.81
CA HIS A 184 -11.34 33.63 46.05
C HIS A 184 -11.34 35.11 46.43
N ASN A 185 -10.26 35.51 47.10
CA ASN A 185 -9.81 36.88 47.38
C ASN A 185 -10.52 37.67 48.49
N ASP A 186 -9.81 37.79 49.61
CA ASP A 186 -9.43 39.11 50.10
C ASP A 186 -7.97 39.08 50.57
N ILE A 187 -7.09 39.68 49.78
CA ILE A 187 -5.88 40.33 50.30
C ILE A 187 -6.10 41.81 50.04
N LEU A 188 -6.25 42.62 51.09
CA LEU A 188 -5.45 43.81 51.39
C LEU A 188 -6.07 44.64 52.53
N LEU A 189 -5.22 44.92 53.54
CA LEU A 189 -5.34 45.83 54.69
C LEU A 189 -6.18 45.40 55.90
#